data_AF-A0AAV6FI56-F1
#
_entry.id   AF-A0AAV6FI56-F1
#
_cell.length_a   1.000
_cell.length_b   1.000
_cell.length_c   1.000
_cell.angle_alpha   90.00
_cell.angle_beta   90.00
_cell.angle_gamma   90.00
#
_symmetry.space_group_name_H-M   'P 1'
#
loop_
_entity.id
_entity.type
_entity.pdbx_description
1 polymer ?
#
loop_
_entity_poly.entity_id
_entity_poly.type
_entity_poly.pdbx_seq_one_letter_code
_entity_poly.pdbx_strand_id
1 'polypeptide(L)'
;MMDEETELSFTIAQIVQRLKGTHLHSQLERQAKECLHRPDIKLESLKDDVRNFLKVSGWERKLQNAVYRELHIRPPPRHPAAPPEHTKEPLAYMRKAQASWEKRILKSLNSMCTELGVPLASKRPVPEQRQLSNKWNEMGTDEPDLSKFRPVYAPKDFLEVLISLRNPNLDCSEEVGSHSHWGLIQVPLHIRDVPSW
;
A
#
# COMPACT_ATOMS: atom_id res chain seq x y z
N MET A 1 1.00 -32.48 10.10
CA MET A 1 0.70 -33.19 8.84
C MET A 1 -0.66 -32.83 8.27
N MET A 2 -1.80 -33.05 8.95
CA MET A 2 -3.12 -32.64 8.41
C MET A 2 -3.28 -31.12 8.19
N ASP A 3 -2.61 -30.30 8.99
CA ASP A 3 -2.68 -28.83 8.90
C ASP A 3 -1.98 -28.29 7.65
N GLU A 4 -0.76 -28.77 7.36
CA GLU A 4 0.04 -28.34 6.20
C GLU A 4 -0.60 -28.73 4.85
N GLU A 5 -1.23 -29.90 4.78
CA GLU A 5 -1.89 -30.38 3.55
C GLU A 5 -3.18 -29.58 3.26
N THR A 6 -3.87 -29.16 4.32
CA THR A 6 -5.05 -28.27 4.25
C THR A 6 -4.63 -26.85 3.87
N GLU A 7 -3.55 -26.33 4.44
CA GLU A 7 -2.97 -25.03 4.09
C GLU A 7 -2.47 -24.97 2.64
N LEU A 8 -1.81 -26.03 2.16
CA LEU A 8 -1.35 -26.13 0.78
C LEU A 8 -2.54 -26.14 -0.19
N SER A 9 -3.55 -26.96 0.10
CA SER A 9 -4.76 -27.06 -0.71
C SER A 9 -5.51 -25.73 -0.79
N PHE A 10 -5.58 -25.01 0.33
CA PHE A 10 -6.17 -23.67 0.40
C PHE A 10 -5.40 -22.65 -0.45
N THR A 11 -4.06 -22.66 -0.32
CA THR A 11 -3.17 -21.79 -1.09
C THR A 11 -3.32 -22.03 -2.60
N ILE A 12 -3.38 -23.29 -3.02
CA ILE A 12 -3.63 -23.67 -4.41
C ILE A 12 -4.98 -23.14 -4.89
N ALA A 13 -6.06 -23.36 -4.14
CA ALA A 13 -7.40 -22.91 -4.52
C ALA A 13 -7.44 -21.39 -4.72
N GLN A 14 -6.78 -20.63 -3.84
CA GLN A 14 -6.75 -19.18 -3.93
C GLN A 14 -5.91 -18.68 -5.11
N ILE A 15 -4.74 -19.28 -5.36
CA ILE A 15 -3.92 -18.93 -6.53
C ILE A 15 -4.69 -19.23 -7.81
N VAL A 16 -5.35 -20.39 -7.89
CA VAL A 16 -6.20 -20.75 -9.04
C VAL A 16 -7.31 -19.73 -9.23
N GLN A 17 -8.00 -19.31 -8.17
CA GLN A 17 -9.05 -18.30 -8.25
C GLN A 17 -8.51 -16.95 -8.75
N ARG A 18 -7.31 -16.55 -8.33
CA ARG A 18 -6.67 -15.30 -8.78
C ARG A 18 -6.17 -15.35 -10.21
N LEU A 19 -5.68 -16.52 -10.65
CA LEU A 19 -5.24 -16.72 -12.03
C LEU A 19 -6.44 -16.86 -12.98
N LYS A 20 -7.57 -17.40 -12.52
CA LYS A 20 -8.83 -17.42 -13.28
C LYS A 20 -9.26 -15.99 -13.62
N GLY A 21 -9.56 -15.74 -14.90
CA GLY A 21 -9.92 -14.42 -15.42
C GLY A 21 -8.73 -13.52 -15.79
N THR A 22 -7.50 -13.94 -15.51
CA THR A 22 -6.32 -13.22 -16.05
C THR A 22 -6.14 -13.48 -17.54
N HIS A 23 -5.45 -12.56 -18.22
CA HIS A 23 -5.05 -12.75 -19.61
C HIS A 23 -4.27 -14.05 -19.83
N LEU A 24 -3.43 -14.46 -18.86
CA LEU A 24 -2.69 -15.72 -18.91
C LEU A 24 -3.63 -16.94 -18.97
N HIS A 25 -4.69 -16.94 -18.17
CA HIS A 25 -5.69 -18.02 -18.17
C HIS A 25 -6.40 -18.12 -19.52
N SER A 26 -6.85 -17.00 -20.08
CA SER A 26 -7.50 -16.98 -21.40
C SER A 26 -6.56 -17.43 -22.53
N GLN A 27 -5.28 -17.03 -22.47
CA GLN A 27 -4.28 -17.50 -23.43
C GLN A 27 -4.01 -19.00 -23.31
N LEU A 28 -3.90 -19.52 -22.08
CA LEU A 28 -3.65 -20.93 -21.82
C LEU A 28 -4.85 -21.77 -22.29
N GLU A 29 -6.07 -21.30 -22.05
CA GLU A 29 -7.30 -21.93 -22.57
C GLU A 29 -7.35 -21.93 -24.10
N ARG A 30 -7.01 -20.81 -24.74
CA ARG A 30 -6.93 -20.74 -26.20
C ARG A 30 -5.91 -21.72 -26.76
N GLN A 31 -4.72 -21.79 -26.15
CA GLN A 31 -3.68 -22.71 -26.59
C GLN A 31 -4.09 -24.17 -26.41
N ALA A 32 -4.79 -24.49 -25.32
CA ALA A 32 -5.34 -25.82 -25.09
C ALA A 32 -6.41 -26.19 -26.14
N LYS A 33 -7.23 -25.23 -26.58
CA LYS A 33 -8.20 -25.44 -27.68
C LYS A 33 -7.51 -25.63 -29.03
N GLU A 34 -6.50 -24.83 -29.35
CA GLU A 34 -5.69 -24.98 -30.58
C GLU A 34 -5.01 -26.36 -30.65
N CYS A 35 -4.62 -26.89 -29.49
CA CYS A 35 -4.06 -28.24 -29.35
C CYS A 35 -4.99 -29.29 -29.96
N LEU A 36 -6.30 -29.21 -29.70
CA LEU A 36 -7.31 -30.19 -30.12
C LEU A 36 -7.41 -30.39 -31.64
N HIS A 37 -6.92 -29.44 -32.43
CA HIS A 37 -6.89 -29.55 -33.89
C HIS A 37 -5.70 -30.36 -34.42
N ARG A 38 -4.81 -30.84 -33.55
CA ARG A 38 -3.63 -31.62 -33.95
C ARG A 38 -3.94 -33.12 -34.04
N PRO A 39 -3.39 -33.81 -35.06
CA PRO A 39 -3.64 -35.24 -35.26
C PRO A 39 -3.00 -36.14 -34.20
N ASP A 40 -2.07 -35.60 -33.39
CA ASP A 40 -1.31 -36.35 -32.38
C ASP A 40 -2.07 -36.57 -31.07
N ILE A 41 -3.24 -35.93 -30.91
CA ILE A 41 -4.03 -35.99 -29.67
C ILE A 41 -5.13 -37.01 -29.82
N LYS A 42 -5.15 -37.98 -28.91
CA LYS A 42 -6.16 -39.02 -28.89
C LYS A 42 -7.22 -38.69 -27.86
N LEU A 43 -8.47 -39.04 -28.15
CA LEU A 43 -9.59 -38.82 -27.23
C LEU A 43 -9.42 -39.62 -25.93
N GLU A 44 -8.81 -40.80 -26.01
CA GLU A 44 -8.53 -41.73 -24.91
C GLU A 44 -7.48 -41.22 -23.92
N SER A 45 -6.52 -40.40 -24.38
CA SER A 45 -5.44 -39.81 -23.57
C SER A 45 -5.50 -38.27 -23.51
N LEU A 46 -6.64 -37.68 -23.85
CA LEU A 46 -6.82 -36.24 -24.08
C LEU A 46 -6.20 -35.35 -23.00
N LYS A 47 -6.47 -35.68 -21.72
CA LYS A 47 -5.98 -34.91 -20.57
C LYS A 47 -4.45 -34.91 -20.50
N ASP A 48 -3.83 -36.07 -20.70
CA ASP A 48 -2.38 -36.24 -20.61
C ASP A 48 -1.68 -35.66 -21.84
N ASP A 49 -2.28 -35.82 -23.01
CA ASP A 49 -1.76 -35.25 -24.27
C ASP A 49 -1.76 -33.72 -24.25
N VAL A 50 -2.86 -33.10 -23.80
CA VAL A 50 -2.94 -31.64 -23.63
C VAL A 50 -1.95 -31.17 -22.57
N ARG A 51 -1.81 -31.89 -21.46
CA ARG A 51 -0.83 -31.55 -20.41
C ARG A 51 0.60 -31.61 -20.94
N ASN A 52 0.95 -32.68 -21.65
CA ASN A 52 2.27 -32.86 -22.24
C ASN A 52 2.57 -31.80 -23.30
N PHE A 53 1.60 -31.47 -24.13
CA PHE A 53 1.72 -30.39 -25.10
C PHE A 53 1.99 -29.04 -24.41
N LEU A 54 1.24 -28.69 -23.37
CA LEU A 54 1.44 -27.43 -22.63
C LEU A 54 2.83 -27.38 -21.96
N LYS A 55 3.36 -28.52 -21.52
CA LYS A 55 4.74 -28.63 -21.02
C LYS A 55 5.76 -28.37 -22.12
N VAL A 56 5.67 -29.08 -23.25
CA VAL A 56 6.62 -28.97 -24.38
C VAL A 56 6.59 -27.57 -25.01
N SER A 57 5.42 -26.95 -25.10
CA SER A 57 5.26 -25.59 -25.65
C SER A 57 5.68 -24.47 -24.69
N GLY A 58 6.22 -24.80 -23.51
CA GLY A 58 6.78 -23.85 -22.55
C GLY A 58 5.76 -23.11 -21.69
N TRP A 59 4.47 -23.48 -21.75
CA TRP A 59 3.42 -22.89 -20.92
C TRP A 59 3.54 -23.27 -19.45
N GLU A 60 4.11 -24.44 -19.15
CA GLU A 60 4.43 -24.83 -17.77
C GLU A 60 5.34 -23.79 -17.10
N ARG A 61 6.37 -23.32 -17.79
CA ARG A 61 7.31 -22.33 -17.24
C ARG A 61 6.68 -20.95 -17.09
N LYS A 62 5.79 -20.56 -18.02
CA LYS A 62 4.99 -19.33 -17.89
C LYS A 62 4.05 -19.39 -16.68
N LEU A 63 3.38 -20.53 -16.47
CA LEU A 63 2.50 -20.74 -15.32
C LEU A 63 3.30 -20.76 -14.01
N GLN A 64 4.44 -21.44 -13.95
CA GLN A 64 5.34 -21.44 -12.79
C GLN A 64 5.80 -20.02 -12.44
N ASN A 65 6.19 -19.21 -13.43
CA ASN A 65 6.56 -17.82 -13.21
C ASN A 65 5.38 -16.98 -12.67
N ALA A 66 4.16 -17.23 -13.17
CA ALA A 66 2.96 -16.55 -12.67
C ALA A 66 2.63 -16.95 -11.23
N VAL A 67 2.70 -18.24 -10.90
CA VAL A 67 2.53 -18.76 -9.54
C VAL A 67 3.61 -18.20 -8.61
N TYR A 68 4.86 -18.15 -9.05
CA TYR A 68 5.96 -17.56 -8.30
C TYR A 68 5.70 -16.07 -8.00
N ARG A 69 5.23 -15.31 -8.99
CA ARG A 69 4.83 -13.91 -8.82
C ARG A 69 3.67 -13.77 -7.82
N GLU A 70 2.63 -14.61 -7.91
CA GLU A 70 1.52 -14.59 -6.96
C GLU A 70 1.96 -14.91 -5.53
N LEU A 71 2.93 -15.81 -5.35
CA LEU A 71 3.47 -16.19 -4.04
C LEU A 71 4.42 -15.13 -3.44
N HIS A 72 5.21 -14.44 -4.26
CA HIS A 72 6.32 -13.60 -3.77
C HIS A 72 6.07 -12.09 -3.92
N ILE A 73 5.20 -11.66 -4.83
CA ILE A 73 4.90 -10.24 -5.08
C ILE A 73 3.62 -9.81 -4.35
N ARG A 74 2.67 -10.73 -4.20
CA ARG A 74 1.40 -10.44 -3.52
C ARG A 74 1.44 -10.91 -2.07
N PRO A 75 0.81 -10.18 -1.13
CA PRO A 75 0.79 -10.57 0.26
C PRO A 75 0.14 -11.97 0.41
N PRO A 76 0.59 -12.76 1.39
CA PRO A 76 0.15 -14.14 1.56
C PRO A 76 -1.37 -14.26 1.71
N PRO A 77 -1.94 -15.42 1.36
CA PRO A 77 -3.32 -15.80 1.64
C PRO A 77 -3.78 -15.36 3.03
N ARG A 78 -4.65 -14.35 3.12
CA ARG A 78 -5.24 -13.95 4.41
C ARG A 78 -6.30 -14.98 4.80
N HIS A 79 -6.13 -15.55 5.99
CA HIS A 79 -7.05 -16.53 6.58
C HIS A 79 -8.50 -16.01 6.57
N PRO A 80 -9.50 -16.83 6.18
CA PRO A 80 -10.90 -16.38 6.06
C PRO A 80 -11.52 -15.93 7.38
N ALA A 81 -10.94 -16.27 8.53
CA ALA A 81 -11.35 -15.80 9.85
C ALA A 81 -10.64 -14.50 10.32
N ALA A 82 -9.82 -13.86 9.48
CA ALA A 82 -9.15 -12.63 9.86
C ALA A 82 -10.17 -11.47 9.97
N PRO A 83 -10.24 -10.75 11.11
CA PRO A 83 -11.13 -9.61 11.29
C PRO A 83 -10.99 -8.58 10.15
N PRO A 84 -12.06 -7.86 9.76
CA PRO A 84 -12.01 -6.83 8.72
C PRO A 84 -10.99 -5.72 9.03
N GLU A 85 -10.58 -5.53 10.28
CA GLU A 85 -9.50 -4.63 10.66
C GLU A 85 -8.13 -5.05 10.11
N HIS A 86 -7.91 -6.36 9.93
CA HIS A 86 -6.73 -6.93 9.27
C HIS A 86 -6.84 -6.91 7.74
N THR A 87 -7.99 -6.54 7.17
CA THR A 87 -8.12 -6.29 5.72
C THR A 87 -7.52 -4.96 5.29
N LYS A 88 -7.25 -4.05 6.24
CA LYS A 88 -6.67 -2.73 5.96
C LYS A 88 -5.33 -2.90 5.26
N GLU A 89 -5.14 -2.04 4.26
CA GLU A 89 -3.90 -1.94 3.51
C GLU A 89 -2.72 -1.72 4.49
N PRO A 90 -1.57 -2.38 4.32
CA PRO A 90 -0.37 -2.06 5.08
C PRO A 90 0.05 -0.60 4.80
N LEU A 91 -0.37 0.33 5.68
CA LEU A 91 -0.08 1.78 5.59
C LEU A 91 1.39 2.14 5.89
N ALA A 92 2.33 1.26 5.56
CA ALA A 92 3.75 1.45 5.84
C ALA A 92 4.30 2.71 5.16
N TYR A 93 3.85 3.00 3.93
CA TYR A 93 4.18 4.23 3.21
C TYR A 93 3.65 5.48 3.93
N MET A 94 2.42 5.45 4.45
CA MET A 94 1.86 6.56 5.24
C MET A 94 2.64 6.77 6.55
N ARG A 95 2.96 5.68 7.27
CA ARG A 95 3.76 5.76 8.50
C ARG A 95 5.15 6.33 8.24
N LYS A 96 5.77 5.95 7.13
CA LYS A 96 7.08 6.49 6.70
C LYS A 96 7.00 7.97 6.37
N ALA A 97 5.96 8.39 5.66
CA ALA A 97 5.73 9.80 5.35
C ALA A 97 5.45 10.63 6.61
N GLN A 98 4.61 10.12 7.53
CA GLN A 98 4.34 10.73 8.83
C GLN A 98 5.64 10.91 9.62
N ALA A 99 6.43 9.85 9.81
CA ALA A 99 7.69 9.93 10.56
C ALA A 99 8.69 10.92 9.92
N SER A 100 8.70 11.00 8.58
CA SER A 100 9.55 11.95 7.85
C SER A 100 9.08 13.39 8.05
N TRP A 101 7.77 13.62 8.05
CA TRP A 101 7.16 14.92 8.32
C TRP A 101 7.42 15.36 9.76
N GLU A 102 7.16 14.50 10.75
CA GLU A 102 7.43 14.78 12.16
C GLU A 102 8.90 15.14 12.40
N LYS A 103 9.83 14.40 11.77
CA LYS A 103 11.27 14.72 11.85
C LYS A 103 11.60 16.10 11.29
N ARG A 104 10.93 16.52 10.21
CA ARG A 104 11.10 17.86 9.62
C ARG A 104 10.57 18.93 10.56
N ILE A 105 9.37 18.75 11.09
CA ILE A 105 8.75 19.67 12.05
C ILE A 105 9.62 19.81 13.30
N LEU A 106 10.11 18.70 13.85
CA LEU A 106 10.97 18.70 15.04
C LEU A 106 12.27 19.47 14.79
N LYS A 107 12.86 19.38 13.59
CA LYS A 107 14.05 20.17 13.22
C LYS A 107 13.74 21.67 13.19
N SER A 108 12.66 22.07 12.52
CA SER A 108 12.25 23.47 12.46
C SER A 108 11.92 24.03 13.84
N LEU A 109 11.26 23.23 14.68
CA LEU A 109 10.93 23.58 16.05
C LEU A 109 12.20 23.76 16.90
N ASN A 110 13.14 22.81 16.86
CA ASN A 110 14.43 22.94 17.56
C ASN A 110 15.22 24.16 17.10
N SER A 111 15.20 24.46 15.80
CA SER A 111 15.84 25.65 15.24
C SER A 111 15.24 26.93 15.83
N MET A 112 13.91 27.01 15.91
CA MET A 112 13.22 28.16 16.52
C MET A 112 13.51 28.27 18.02
N CYS A 113 13.48 27.15 18.75
CA CYS A 113 13.85 27.12 20.17
C CYS A 113 15.27 27.64 20.41
N THR A 114 16.21 27.31 19.53
CA THR A 114 17.59 27.81 19.59
C THR A 114 17.66 29.31 19.31
N GLU A 115 16.92 29.79 18.31
CA GLU A 115 16.84 31.22 17.95
C GLU A 115 16.23 32.07 19.06
N LEU A 116 15.16 31.59 19.69
CA LEU A 116 14.46 32.29 20.77
C LEU A 116 15.10 32.07 22.15
N GLY A 117 16.08 31.17 22.27
CA GLY A 117 16.66 30.76 23.55
C GLY A 117 15.67 30.04 24.47
N VAL A 118 14.59 29.48 23.93
CA VAL A 118 13.52 28.84 24.70
C VAL A 118 13.70 27.31 24.67
N PRO A 119 13.95 26.66 25.81
CA PRO A 119 14.08 25.21 25.85
C PRO A 119 12.72 24.52 25.67
N LEU A 120 12.69 23.44 24.88
CA LEU A 120 11.46 22.65 24.66
C LEU A 120 10.92 21.99 25.93
N ALA A 121 11.83 21.57 26.81
CA ALA A 121 11.50 21.03 28.11
C ALA A 121 12.59 21.48 29.09
N SER A 122 12.23 22.31 30.05
CA SER A 122 13.09 22.63 31.18
C SER A 122 12.27 22.66 32.46
N LYS A 123 12.91 22.31 33.58
CA LYS A 123 12.33 22.53 34.88
C LYS A 123 12.33 24.04 35.14
N ARG A 124 11.15 24.63 35.39
CA ARG A 124 11.05 26.07 35.72
C ARG A 124 11.94 26.42 36.92
N PRO A 125 12.64 27.55 36.89
CA PRO A 125 13.34 28.08 38.06
C PRO A 125 12.42 28.23 39.28
N VAL A 126 12.97 28.02 40.48
CA VAL A 126 12.27 28.21 41.76
C VAL A 126 11.55 29.58 41.90
N PRO A 127 12.12 30.72 41.47
CA PRO A 127 11.40 32.00 41.55
C PRO A 127 10.13 32.03 40.68
N GLU A 128 10.18 31.49 39.46
CA GLU A 128 9.00 31.40 38.59
C GLU A 128 7.94 30.48 39.18
N GLN A 129 8.33 29.35 39.80
CA GLN A 129 7.40 28.46 40.48
C GLN A 129 6.64 29.17 41.62
N ARG A 130 7.34 30.00 42.40
CA ARG A 130 6.72 30.80 43.47
C ARG A 130 5.79 31.88 42.91
N GLN A 131 6.19 32.55 41.84
CA GLN A 131 5.32 33.52 41.15
C GLN A 131 4.06 32.84 40.60
N LEU A 132 4.19 31.66 39.99
CA LEU A 132 3.07 30.86 39.49
C LEU A 132 2.09 30.48 40.62
N SER A 133 2.62 30.08 41.78
CA SER A 133 1.83 29.74 42.95
C SER A 133 1.07 30.95 43.52
N ASN A 134 1.70 32.14 43.48
CA ASN A 134 1.11 33.36 44.02
C ASN A 134 0.07 33.98 43.08
N LYS A 135 0.27 33.84 41.76
CA LYS A 135 -0.61 34.38 40.71
C LYS A 135 -1.50 33.32 40.07
N TRP A 136 -1.69 32.17 40.74
CA TRP A 136 -2.44 31.04 40.18
C TRP A 136 -3.84 31.43 39.69
N ASN A 137 -4.52 32.31 40.43
CA ASN A 137 -5.87 32.78 40.11
C ASN A 137 -5.93 33.81 38.97
N GLU A 138 -4.79 34.40 38.59
CA GLU A 138 -4.68 35.46 37.58
C GLU A 138 -4.11 34.95 36.24
N MET A 139 -3.57 33.71 36.21
CA MET A 139 -2.96 33.15 35.00
C MET A 139 -3.94 32.88 33.86
N GLY A 140 -5.24 32.73 34.15
CA GLY A 140 -6.26 32.58 33.10
C GLY A 140 -6.47 33.84 32.26
N THR A 141 -5.98 34.99 32.75
CA THR A 141 -6.08 36.30 32.09
C THR A 141 -4.73 36.82 31.57
N ASP A 142 -3.63 36.14 31.89
CA ASP A 142 -2.28 36.53 31.47
C ASP A 142 -1.97 35.83 30.14
N GLU A 143 -2.22 36.52 29.01
CA GLU A 143 -1.93 35.98 27.69
C GLU A 143 -0.41 36.03 27.42
N PRO A 144 0.24 34.88 27.15
CA PRO A 144 1.66 34.89 26.82
C PRO A 144 1.88 35.61 25.49
N ASP A 145 2.91 36.44 25.41
CA ASP A 145 3.32 37.06 24.15
C ASP A 145 3.89 36.00 23.20
N LEU A 146 3.07 35.60 22.23
CA LEU A 146 3.43 34.63 21.19
C LEU A 146 3.94 35.28 19.91
N SER A 147 4.10 36.62 19.86
CA SER A 147 4.49 37.36 18.65
C SER A 147 5.81 36.88 18.03
N LYS A 148 6.70 36.31 18.87
CA LYS A 148 8.02 35.80 18.48
C LYS A 148 7.97 34.39 17.89
N PHE A 149 6.87 33.65 18.07
CA PHE A 149 6.71 32.31 17.54
C PHE A 149 6.13 32.37 16.12
N ARG A 150 6.96 32.08 15.14
CA ARG A 150 6.52 31.93 13.75
C ARG A 150 6.02 30.49 13.49
N PRO A 151 5.19 30.25 12.46
CA PRO A 151 4.89 28.89 12.04
C PRO A 151 6.15 28.09 11.67
N VAL A 152 6.23 26.82 12.09
CA VAL A 152 7.38 25.91 11.82
C VAL A 152 7.38 25.30 10.41
N TYR A 153 6.31 25.50 9.65
CA TYR A 153 6.17 25.09 8.26
C TYR A 153 5.23 26.04 7.51
N ALA A 154 5.38 26.13 6.19
CA ALA A 154 4.44 26.81 5.31
C ALA A 154 3.38 25.82 4.78
N PRO A 155 2.18 26.28 4.40
CA PRO A 155 1.16 25.40 3.80
C PRO A 155 1.65 24.61 2.57
N LYS A 156 2.56 25.22 1.79
CA LYS A 156 3.21 24.57 0.65
C LYS A 156 4.01 23.32 1.04
N ASP A 157 4.75 23.37 2.16
CA ASP A 157 5.59 22.26 2.60
C ASP A 157 4.76 21.02 2.94
N PHE A 158 3.58 21.25 3.51
CA PHE A 158 2.64 20.18 3.82
C PHE A 158 1.99 19.61 2.55
N LEU A 159 1.61 20.48 1.62
CA LEU A 159 1.09 20.06 0.32
C LEU A 159 2.11 19.20 -0.43
N GLU A 160 3.39 19.55 -0.40
CA GLU A 160 4.48 18.74 -0.98
C GLU A 160 4.57 17.33 -0.38
N VAL A 161 4.30 17.18 0.92
CA VAL A 161 4.23 15.85 1.54
C VAL A 161 3.03 15.07 0.99
N LEU A 162 1.88 15.73 0.87
CA LEU A 162 0.65 15.09 0.37
C LEU A 162 0.78 14.64 -1.09
N ILE A 163 1.36 15.45 -1.97
CA ILE A 163 1.57 15.05 -3.39
C ILE A 163 2.61 13.94 -3.54
N SER A 164 3.53 13.82 -2.57
CA SER A 164 4.57 12.77 -2.58
C SER A 164 4.07 11.42 -2.06
N LEU A 165 2.93 11.40 -1.37
CA LEU A 165 2.32 10.17 -0.89
C LEU A 165 1.81 9.35 -2.07
N ARG A 166 2.47 8.22 -2.32
CA ARG A 166 2.03 7.22 -3.30
C ARG A 166 1.66 5.93 -2.61
N ASN A 167 0.53 5.37 -3.02
CA ASN A 167 0.07 4.06 -2.59
C ASN A 167 0.71 2.98 -3.50
N PRO A 168 1.58 2.11 -2.97
CA PRO A 168 2.26 1.09 -3.77
C PRO A 168 1.30 0.05 -4.39
N ASN A 169 0.09 -0.09 -3.85
CA ASN A 169 -0.93 -1.00 -4.36
C ASN A 169 -1.73 -0.42 -5.53
N LEU A 170 -1.64 0.90 -5.75
CA LEU A 170 -2.26 1.57 -6.90
C LEU A 170 -1.34 1.63 -8.12
N ASP A 171 -0.03 1.39 -7.94
CA ASP A 171 0.95 1.33 -9.04
C ASP A 171 0.82 0.04 -9.90
N CYS A 172 -0.24 -0.76 -9.73
CA CYS A 172 -0.41 -2.06 -10.38
C CYS A 172 -1.12 -2.02 -11.75
N SER A 173 -1.55 -0.86 -12.24
CA SER A 173 -2.18 -0.75 -13.55
C SER A 173 -1.88 0.60 -14.17
N GLU A 174 -0.82 0.68 -14.95
CA GLU A 174 -0.94 0.91 -16.39
C GLU A 174 0.44 1.09 -17.00
N GLU A 175 0.55 0.54 -18.20
CA GLU A 175 1.66 0.75 -19.11
C GLU A 175 1.99 2.25 -19.22
N VAL A 176 3.25 2.53 -19.54
CA VAL A 176 3.86 3.86 -19.74
C VAL A 176 3.26 4.61 -20.97
N GLY A 177 2.00 4.34 -21.34
CA GLY A 177 1.34 4.94 -22.48
C GLY A 177 -0.11 5.28 -22.17
N SER A 178 -0.38 6.56 -21.96
CA SER A 178 -1.52 7.31 -22.55
C SER A 178 -2.43 8.07 -21.59
N HIS A 179 -2.35 7.89 -20.27
CA HIS A 179 -3.16 8.70 -19.36
C HIS A 179 -2.35 9.29 -18.19
N SER A 180 -1.56 10.33 -18.49
CA SER A 180 -1.21 11.33 -17.47
C SER A 180 -2.48 12.06 -17.07
N HIS A 181 -3.24 11.47 -16.16
CA HIS A 181 -4.44 12.08 -15.60
C HIS A 181 -4.05 13.36 -14.85
N TRP A 182 -4.71 14.47 -15.19
CA TRP A 182 -4.47 15.81 -14.65
C TRP A 182 -4.82 15.86 -13.15
N GLY A 183 -3.92 16.41 -12.32
CA GLY A 183 -4.18 16.66 -10.89
C GLY A 183 -2.94 16.51 -9.99
N LEU A 184 -2.92 17.22 -8.86
CA LEU A 184 -1.82 17.16 -7.87
C LEU A 184 -1.88 15.92 -6.97
N ILE A 185 -3.08 15.38 -6.72
CA ILE A 185 -3.33 14.18 -5.91
C ILE A 185 -4.32 13.32 -6.69
N GLN A 186 -3.98 12.04 -6.87
CA GLN A 186 -4.84 11.07 -7.57
C GLN A 186 -5.49 10.15 -6.54
N VAL A 187 -6.82 10.18 -6.49
CA VAL A 187 -7.62 9.30 -5.63
C VAL A 187 -8.49 8.43 -6.53
N PRO A 188 -8.28 7.10 -6.57
CA PRO A 188 -9.15 6.23 -7.34
C PRO A 188 -10.53 6.21 -6.69
N LEU A 189 -11.54 6.61 -7.46
CA LEU A 189 -12.93 6.52 -7.05
C LEU A 189 -13.56 5.32 -7.76
N HIS A 190 -14.26 4.48 -7.00
CA HIS A 190 -15.07 3.42 -7.59
C HIS A 190 -16.32 4.06 -8.21
N ILE A 191 -16.33 4.19 -9.53
CA ILE A 191 -17.50 4.65 -10.27
C ILE A 191 -18.22 3.41 -10.80
N ARG A 192 -19.54 3.39 -10.73
CA ARG A 192 -20.34 2.33 -11.38
C ARG A 192 -20.24 2.53 -12.89
N ASP A 193 -19.99 1.45 -13.63
CA ASP A 193 -19.92 1.51 -15.09
C ASP A 193 -21.15 2.22 -15.66
N VAL A 194 -20.90 3.22 -16.51
CA VAL A 194 -21.96 3.88 -17.27
C VAL A 194 -22.38 2.88 -18.35
N PRO A 195 -23.68 2.58 -18.53
CA PRO A 195 -24.12 1.72 -19.61
C PRO A 195 -23.62 2.30 -20.93
N SER A 196 -22.84 1.52 -21.68
CA SER A 196 -22.47 1.83 -23.05
C SER A 196 -23.75 1.88 -23.89
N TRP A 197 -24.05 3.05 -24.45
CA TRP A 197 -25.14 3.28 -25.40
C TRP A 197 -24.78 2.75 -26.79
#